data_AF-A0A6M0F855-F1
#
_entry.id   AF-A0A6M0F855-F1
#
_cell.length_a   1.000
_cell.length_b   1.000
_cell.length_c   1.000
_cell.angle_alpha   90.00
_cell.angle_beta   90.00
_cell.angle_gamma   90.00
#
_symmetry.space_group_name_H-M   'P 1'
#
loop_
_entity.id
_entity.type
_entity.pdbx_description
1 polymer ?
#
loop_
_entity_poly.entity_id
_entity_poly.type
_entity_poly.pdbx_seq_one_letter_code
_entity_poly.pdbx_strand_id
1 'polypeptide(L)'
;AIDSTNTVAPFSNPTGNRRSPFVVAPGTNIFSLSSQDPSGYNWQQGTSMAAAHVSGVAALMLSANPDLTPREMIKIISNTAGHNGINEA
;
A
#
# COMPACT_ATOMS: atom_id res chain seq x y z
N ALA A 1 -4.62 4.93 0.49
CA ALA A 1 -4.57 4.19 1.77
C ALA A 1 -5.99 3.77 2.13
N ILE A 2 -6.18 2.54 2.60
CA ILE A 2 -7.46 2.03 3.09
C ILE A 2 -7.37 1.65 4.57
N ASP A 3 -8.52 1.60 5.24
CA ASP A 3 -8.67 1.05 6.58
C ASP A 3 -9.01 -0.45 6.57
N SER A 4 -9.23 -1.02 7.77
CA SER A 4 -9.55 -2.44 7.96
C SER A 4 -10.91 -2.87 7.42
N THR A 5 -11.76 -1.92 7.01
CA THR A 5 -13.06 -2.16 6.37
C THR A 5 -13.00 -2.00 4.85
N ASN A 6 -11.78 -1.88 4.29
CA ASN A 6 -11.51 -1.56 2.90
C ASN A 6 -12.03 -0.19 2.44
N THR A 7 -12.29 0.72 3.39
CA THR A 7 -12.72 2.08 3.06
C THR A 7 -11.51 2.95 2.79
N VAL A 8 -11.54 3.75 1.72
CA VAL A 8 -10.46 4.70 1.40
C VAL A 8 -10.39 5.76 2.49
N ALA A 9 -9.21 5.93 3.08
CA ALA A 9 -9.04 6.89 4.17
C ALA A 9 -9.25 8.33 3.68
N PRO A 10 -9.88 9.23 4.47
CA PRO A 10 -10.21 10.59 4.03
C PRO A 10 -8.98 11.46 3.73
N PHE A 11 -7.81 11.13 4.28
CA PHE A 11 -6.54 11.80 3.97
C PHE A 11 -5.88 11.26 2.68
N SER A 12 -6.38 10.17 2.10
CA SER A 12 -5.80 9.55 0.92
C SER A 12 -6.16 10.38 -0.31
N ASN A 13 -5.15 10.88 -1.01
CA ASN A 13 -5.40 11.63 -2.24
C ASN A 13 -5.97 10.71 -3.34
N PRO A 14 -7.10 11.05 -3.97
CA PRO A 14 -7.59 10.32 -5.13
C PRO A 14 -6.63 10.51 -6.31
N THR A 15 -6.50 9.48 -7.15
CA THR A 15 -5.61 9.51 -8.33
C THR A 15 -5.99 10.60 -9.36
N GLY A 16 -7.17 11.21 -9.21
CA GLY A 16 -7.72 12.21 -10.13
C GLY A 16 -7.96 11.62 -11.52
N ASN A 17 -8.04 12.47 -12.54
CA ASN A 17 -8.25 12.04 -13.94
C ASN A 17 -7.04 11.36 -14.60
N ARG A 18 -5.98 11.05 -13.84
CA ARG A 18 -4.78 10.42 -14.38
C ARG A 18 -5.01 8.92 -14.54
N ARG A 19 -4.98 8.45 -15.78
CA ARG A 19 -5.02 7.02 -16.16
C ARG A 19 -3.72 6.27 -15.85
N SER A 20 -3.06 6.58 -14.74
CA SER A 20 -1.93 5.77 -14.28
C SER A 20 -2.49 4.62 -13.44
N PRO A 21 -2.04 3.37 -13.65
CA PRO A 21 -2.38 2.29 -12.74
C PRO A 21 -1.95 2.69 -11.33
N PHE A 22 -2.85 2.52 -10.37
CA PHE A 22 -2.60 2.73 -8.95
C PHE A 22 -3.25 1.59 -8.18
N VAL A 23 -2.74 1.35 -6.97
CA VAL A 23 -3.33 0.41 -6.02
C VAL A 23 -3.47 1.09 -4.66
N VAL A 24 -4.38 0.59 -3.86
CA VAL A 24 -4.50 0.94 -2.44
C VAL A 24 -4.00 -0.21 -1.58
N ALA A 25 -3.55 0.12 -0.38
CA ALA A 25 -3.07 -0.83 0.61
C ALA A 25 -3.40 -0.29 2.03
N PRO A 26 -3.32 -1.15 3.07
CA PRO A 26 -3.55 -0.75 4.45
C PRO A 26 -2.68 0.44 4.84
N GLY A 27 -3.32 1.52 5.28
CA GLY A 27 -2.61 2.73 5.70
C GLY A 27 -3.29 3.48 6.83
N THR A 28 -4.36 2.95 7.42
CA THR A 28 -5.00 3.50 8.62
C THR A 28 -4.75 2.55 9.78
N ASN A 29 -4.39 3.10 10.94
CA ASN A 29 -4.13 2.34 12.17
C ASN A 29 -3.19 1.15 11.94
N ILE A 30 -1.98 1.44 11.42
CA ILE A 30 -0.93 0.47 11.17
C ILE A 30 0.02 0.45 12.37
N PHE A 31 0.19 -0.70 13.00
CA PHE A 31 1.14 -0.89 14.08
C PHE A 31 2.56 -0.91 13.51
N SER A 32 3.41 0.00 14.00
CA SER A 32 4.75 0.23 13.47
C SER A 32 5.74 0.49 14.59
N LEU A 33 7.03 0.49 14.25
CA LEU A 33 8.09 0.90 15.16
C LEU A 33 8.00 2.39 15.45
N SER A 34 8.23 2.75 16.72
CA SER A 34 8.26 4.15 17.14
C SER A 34 9.59 4.79 16.74
N SER A 35 9.54 6.00 16.20
CA SER A 35 10.73 6.84 16.00
C SER A 35 11.17 7.57 17.27
N GLN A 36 10.33 7.57 18.32
CA GLN A 36 10.56 8.26 19.59
C GLN A 36 11.12 7.34 20.67
N ASP A 37 10.98 6.02 20.50
CA ASP A 37 11.46 4.99 21.43
C ASP A 37 12.05 3.84 20.62
N PRO A 38 13.36 3.55 20.73
CA PRO A 38 14.03 2.46 20.01
C PRO A 38 13.46 1.06 20.27
N SER A 39 12.75 0.88 21.38
CA SER A 39 12.08 -0.37 21.75
C SER A 39 10.56 -0.29 21.64
N GLY A 40 10.05 0.89 21.27
CA GLY A 40 8.63 1.20 21.28
C GLY A 40 7.94 0.91 19.97
N TYR A 41 6.63 0.77 20.08
CA TYR A 41 5.73 0.66 18.94
C TYR A 41 4.67 1.75 19.04
N ASN A 42 4.15 2.17 17.90
CA ASN A 42 3.03 3.10 17.84
C ASN A 42 2.09 2.75 16.68
N TRP A 43 0.87 3.24 16.78
CA TRP A 43 -0.08 3.21 15.68
C TRP A 43 0.14 4.42 14.79
N GLN A 44 0.34 4.19 13.50
CA GLN A 44 0.58 5.23 12.50
C GLN A 44 -0.44 5.11 11.37
N GLN A 45 -0.67 6.22 10.68
CA GLN A 45 -1.55 6.26 9.52
C GLN A 45 -1.00 7.21 8.47
N GLY A 46 -1.24 6.88 7.21
CA GLY A 46 -0.79 7.67 6.07
C GLY A 46 -0.65 6.83 4.81
N THR A 47 -0.57 7.52 3.68
CA THR A 47 -0.20 6.87 2.40
C THR A 47 1.23 6.32 2.44
N SER A 48 2.12 6.85 3.30
CA SER A 48 3.45 6.28 3.56
C SER A 48 3.38 4.83 4.08
N MET A 49 2.43 4.52 4.97
CA MET A 49 2.25 3.16 5.50
C MET A 49 1.69 2.22 4.43
N ALA A 50 0.77 2.72 3.60
CA ALA A 50 0.28 1.98 2.43
C ALA A 50 1.42 1.70 1.42
N ALA A 51 2.27 2.70 1.15
CA ALA A 51 3.43 2.55 0.28
C ALA A 51 4.43 1.53 0.82
N ALA A 52 4.70 1.53 2.14
CA ALA A 52 5.57 0.55 2.77
C ALA A 52 5.08 -0.89 2.56
N HIS A 53 3.76 -1.14 2.67
CA HIS A 53 3.18 -2.45 2.36
C HIS A 53 3.42 -2.85 0.89
N VAL A 54 3.18 -1.95 -0.06
CA VAL A 54 3.39 -2.24 -1.50
C VAL A 54 4.87 -2.47 -1.81
N SER A 55 5.78 -1.73 -1.17
CA SER A 55 7.23 -1.94 -1.28
C SER A 55 7.64 -3.32 -0.76
N GLY A 56 7.05 -3.79 0.35
CA GLY A 56 7.25 -5.15 0.86
C GLY A 56 6.80 -6.22 -0.14
N VAL A 57 5.65 -6.05 -0.78
CA VAL A 57 5.19 -6.93 -1.86
C VAL A 57 6.17 -6.94 -3.03
N ALA A 58 6.63 -5.77 -3.48
CA ALA A 58 7.62 -5.68 -4.55
C ALA A 58 8.95 -6.36 -4.17
N ALA A 59 9.40 -6.22 -2.92
CA ALA A 59 10.58 -6.92 -2.42
C ALA A 59 10.40 -8.43 -2.44
N LEU A 60 9.23 -8.95 -2.06
CA LEU A 60 8.91 -10.38 -2.15
C LEU A 60 8.89 -10.87 -3.60
N MET A 61 8.36 -10.07 -4.53
CA MET A 61 8.37 -10.39 -5.95
C MET A 61 9.80 -10.52 -6.48
N LEU A 62 10.68 -9.56 -6.16
CA LEU A 62 12.09 -9.60 -6.53
C LEU A 62 12.84 -10.75 -5.84
N SER A 63 12.49 -11.08 -4.60
CA SER A 63 13.06 -12.24 -3.91
C SER A 63 12.68 -13.56 -4.59
N ALA A 64 11.48 -13.65 -5.16
CA ALA A 64 11.01 -14.84 -5.87
C ALA A 64 11.54 -14.90 -7.32
N ASN A 65 11.68 -13.75 -7.97
CA ASN A 65 12.24 -13.62 -9.31
C ASN A 65 13.03 -12.29 -9.45
N PRO A 66 14.36 -12.33 -9.31
CA PRO A 66 15.22 -11.15 -9.39
C PRO A 66 15.25 -10.47 -10.76
N ASP A 67 14.85 -11.16 -11.83
CA ASP A 67 14.87 -10.65 -13.20
C ASP A 67 13.61 -9.82 -13.55
N LEU A 68 12.65 -9.71 -12.63
CA LEU A 68 11.43 -8.93 -12.84
C LEU A 68 11.74 -7.45 -13.08
N THR A 69 11.26 -6.93 -14.20
CA THR A 69 11.35 -5.50 -14.50
C THR A 69 10.32 -4.71 -13.68
N PRO A 70 10.56 -3.41 -13.42
CA PRO A 70 9.58 -2.54 -12.77
C PRO A 70 8.21 -2.52 -13.48
N ARG A 71 8.21 -2.60 -14.81
CA ARG A 71 6.98 -2.63 -15.61
C ARG A 71 6.18 -3.91 -15.39
N GLU A 72 6.84 -5.06 -15.34
CA GLU A 72 6.20 -6.34 -15.04
C GLU A 72 5.66 -6.35 -13.61
N MET A 73 6.43 -5.83 -12.65
CA MET A 73 5.97 -5.71 -11.27
C MET A 73 4.70 -4.87 -11.16
N ILE A 74 4.66 -3.68 -11.77
CA ILE A 74 3.46 -2.83 -11.80
C ILE A 74 2.27 -3.59 -12.40
N LYS A 75 2.49 -4.32 -13.51
CA LYS A 75 1.43 -5.08 -14.18
C LYS A 75 0.89 -6.20 -13.29
N ILE A 76 1.77 -6.98 -12.66
CA ILE A 76 1.37 -8.07 -11.76
C ILE A 76 0.60 -7.51 -10.56
N ILE A 77 1.14 -6.49 -9.88
CA ILE A 77 0.50 -5.88 -8.71
C ILE A 77 -0.89 -5.33 -9.08
N SER A 78 -0.98 -4.58 -10.18
CA SER A 78 -2.25 -3.98 -10.61
C SER A 78 -3.28 -5.04 -11.02
N ASN A 79 -2.86 -6.12 -11.67
CA ASN A 79 -3.77 -7.16 -12.15
C ASN A 79 -4.24 -8.11 -11.04
N THR A 80 -3.46 -8.27 -9.98
CA THR A 80 -3.73 -9.23 -8.89
C THR A 80 -4.27 -8.57 -7.63
N ALA A 81 -4.26 -7.24 -7.55
CA ALA A 81 -4.91 -6.50 -6.48
C ALA A 81 -6.39 -6.89 -6.38
N GLY A 82 -6.88 -7.05 -5.14
CA GLY A 82 -8.29 -7.31 -4.88
C GLY A 82 -9.14 -6.15 -5.40
N HIS A 83 -9.92 -6.39 -6.45
CA HIS A 83 -10.77 -5.37 -7.08
C HIS A 83 -12.13 -5.20 -6.37
N ASN A 84 -12.53 -6.15 -5.52
CA ASN A 84 -13.85 -6.18 -4.92
C ASN A 84 -13.82 -5.66 -3.47
N GLY A 85 -14.81 -4.84 -3.12
CA GLY A 85 -15.06 -4.44 -1.73
C GLY A 85 -14.26 -3.23 -1.25
N ILE A 86 -13.69 -2.41 -2.14
CA ILE A 86 -13.18 -1.09 -1.74
C ILE A 86 -14.36 -0.14 -1.63
N ASN A 87 -14.54 0.47 -0.46
CA ASN A 87 -15.56 1.50 -0.25
C ASN A 87 -14.91 2.87 -0.46
N GLU A 88 -15.54 3.72 -1.27
CA GLU A 88 -15.15 5.12 -1.33
C GLU A 88 -15.76 5.87 -0.13
N ALA A 89 -14.98 6.76 0.46
CA ALA A 89 -15.40 7.58 1.60
C ALA A 89 -16.32 8.73 1.17
#